data_AF-A0A3D3AAV9-F1
#
_entry.id   AF-A0A3D3AAV9-F1
#
_cell.length_a   1.000
_cell.length_b   1.000
_cell.length_c   1.000
_cell.angle_alpha   90.00
_cell.angle_beta   90.00
_cell.angle_gamma   90.00
#
_symmetry.space_group_name_H-M   'P 1'
#
loop_
_entity.id
_entity.type
_entity.pdbx_description
1 polymer ?
#
loop_
_entity_poly.entity_id
_entity_poly.type
_entity_poly.pdbx_seq_one_letter_code
_entity_poly.pdbx_strand_id
1 'polypeptide(L)'
;MLEFLRSKASGVLGILLIGLLVIAFGLWGIADTFTGFSNSEIASVGSKKIERQEFQLRYVQTTRDLSRRLGTTLSATDANNLGISQQVLINMLGGAAIHEASDQMGLAFGDEAIAAAILKDPNFAGVNGEFDEPTFRAVLAQNGLNEKLFVEDQRRFHLTNQLTEASIDRALVPKLLTEGLYKHFLERRVANYMILTLDQTDETGEPTDEELETFFNETRLRFAQPETRSGHALVVSPARFAELISIDRATLEEEYELSMSDFTVAETRKVDQLVLADDTDAARVREQKANGVSFVEIVDSAGQTLENTDLGEVERGDMISADLA
;
A
#
# COMPACT_ATOMS: atom_id res chain seq x y z
N MET A 1 -5.19 56.41 -32.66
CA MET A 1 -4.00 55.59 -32.31
C MET A 1 -4.16 54.11 -32.69
N LEU A 2 -5.32 53.48 -32.47
CA LEU A 2 -5.55 52.06 -32.85
C LEU A 2 -5.56 51.78 -34.37
N GLU A 3 -5.98 52.75 -35.20
CA GLU A 3 -5.92 52.61 -36.67
C GLU A 3 -4.51 52.65 -37.25
N PHE A 4 -3.57 53.35 -36.59
CA PHE A 4 -2.18 53.45 -37.02
C PHE A 4 -1.39 52.16 -36.76
N LEU A 5 -1.76 51.44 -35.68
CA LEU A 5 -1.25 50.09 -35.41
C LEU A 5 -1.85 49.07 -36.39
N ARG A 6 -3.14 49.19 -36.73
CA ARG A 6 -3.82 48.31 -37.68
C ARG A 6 -3.27 48.43 -39.11
N SER A 7 -2.98 49.64 -39.58
CA SER A 7 -2.45 49.85 -40.94
C SER A 7 -1.02 49.35 -41.13
N LYS A 8 -0.20 49.35 -40.07
CA LYS A 8 1.15 48.74 -40.10
C LYS A 8 1.14 47.23 -39.89
N ALA A 9 0.13 46.68 -39.21
CA ALA A 9 -0.05 45.24 -39.05
C ALA A 9 -0.59 44.55 -40.33
N SER A 10 -1.34 45.26 -41.17
CA SER A 10 -1.93 44.72 -42.41
C SER A 10 -1.07 44.86 -43.67
N GLY A 11 0.12 45.48 -43.58
CA GLY A 11 1.06 45.61 -44.69
C GLY A 11 2.03 44.42 -44.78
N VAL A 12 2.74 44.29 -45.91
CA VAL A 12 3.76 43.24 -46.14
C VAL A 12 4.77 43.15 -44.98
N LEU A 13 5.11 44.28 -44.35
CA LEU A 13 6.00 44.35 -43.19
C LEU A 13 5.39 43.69 -41.93
N GLY A 14 4.08 43.82 -41.73
CA GLY A 14 3.35 43.18 -40.63
C GLY A 14 3.28 41.67 -40.80
N ILE A 15 3.05 41.19 -42.02
CA ILE A 15 3.07 39.75 -42.35
C ILE A 15 4.47 39.18 -42.12
N LEU A 16 5.53 39.91 -42.45
CA LEU A 16 6.92 39.50 -42.24
C LEU A 16 7.26 39.44 -40.74
N LEU A 17 6.82 40.42 -39.94
CA LEU A 17 6.97 40.42 -38.49
C LEU A 17 6.18 39.29 -37.81
N ILE A 18 4.95 39.03 -38.25
CA ILE A 18 4.13 37.92 -37.74
C ILE A 18 4.77 36.58 -38.14
N GLY A 19 5.25 36.44 -39.38
CA GLY A 19 5.96 35.25 -39.84
C GLY A 19 7.23 35.00 -39.03
N LEU A 20 8.02 36.04 -38.75
CA LEU A 20 9.22 35.96 -37.92
C LEU A 20 8.86 35.61 -36.46
N LEU A 21 7.75 36.12 -35.94
CA LEU A 21 7.25 35.79 -34.61
C LEU A 21 6.75 34.34 -34.54
N VAL A 22 6.05 33.85 -35.57
CA VAL A 22 5.64 32.44 -35.67
C VAL A 22 6.86 31.52 -35.78
N ILE A 23 7.88 31.89 -36.54
CA ILE A 23 9.14 31.14 -36.64
C ILE A 23 9.90 31.18 -35.31
N ALA A 24 9.95 32.34 -34.64
CA ALA A 24 10.58 32.49 -33.33
C ALA A 24 9.86 31.64 -32.28
N PHE A 25 8.53 31.61 -32.27
CA PHE A 25 7.76 30.75 -31.38
C PHE A 25 7.82 29.26 -31.74
N GLY A 26 7.98 28.93 -33.02
CA GLY A 26 8.23 27.56 -33.50
C GLY A 26 9.62 27.03 -33.17
N LEU A 27 10.63 27.91 -33.13
CA LEU A 27 12.01 27.58 -32.76
C LEU A 27 12.29 27.67 -31.25
N TRP A 28 11.60 28.56 -30.52
CA TRP A 28 11.69 28.71 -29.06
C TRP A 28 10.83 27.68 -28.32
N GLY A 29 9.76 27.16 -28.94
CA GLY A 29 9.06 25.99 -28.43
C GLY A 29 7.98 26.26 -27.38
N ILE A 30 6.89 26.94 -27.77
CA ILE A 30 5.66 26.95 -26.92
C ILE A 30 4.99 25.56 -26.86
N ALA A 31 5.42 24.59 -27.68
CA ALA A 31 5.00 23.20 -27.54
C ALA A 31 5.33 22.67 -26.12
N ASP A 32 6.45 23.10 -25.54
CA ASP A 32 6.93 22.65 -24.23
C ASP A 32 6.14 23.23 -23.06
N THR A 33 5.32 24.27 -23.28
CA THR A 33 4.45 24.86 -22.25
C THR A 33 3.10 24.15 -22.16
N PHE A 34 2.70 23.37 -23.19
CA PHE A 34 1.51 22.52 -23.16
C PHE A 34 1.82 21.07 -22.78
N THR A 35 3.04 20.60 -22.98
CA THR A 35 3.56 19.39 -22.36
C THR A 35 4.11 19.77 -21.00
N GLY A 36 3.21 20.02 -20.04
CA GLY A 36 3.59 20.29 -18.66
C GLY A 36 4.72 19.34 -18.25
N PHE A 37 5.81 19.92 -17.74
CA PHE A 37 6.97 19.20 -17.24
C PHE A 37 6.50 18.33 -16.06
N SER A 38 5.83 17.22 -16.38
CA SER A 38 5.38 16.27 -15.40
C SER A 38 6.65 15.57 -14.98
N ASN A 39 7.09 15.87 -13.78
CA ASN A 39 7.84 14.92 -12.98
C ASN A 39 6.87 13.75 -12.67
N SER A 40 6.43 13.06 -13.73
CA SER A 40 5.46 11.96 -13.74
C SER A 40 6.10 10.70 -13.20
N GLU A 41 7.41 10.67 -13.01
CA GLU A 41 8.11 9.54 -12.42
C GLU A 41 8.17 9.73 -10.89
N ILE A 42 7.84 8.67 -10.14
CA ILE A 42 8.01 8.66 -8.67
C ILE A 42 9.21 7.83 -8.23
N ALA A 43 9.65 6.89 -9.06
CA ALA A 43 10.83 6.04 -8.85
C ALA A 43 11.21 5.34 -10.16
N SER A 44 12.42 4.79 -10.22
CA SER A 44 12.87 3.93 -11.33
C SER A 44 13.75 2.79 -10.85
N VAL A 45 13.79 1.73 -11.65
CA VAL A 45 14.70 0.61 -11.51
C VAL A 45 15.36 0.38 -12.87
N GLY A 46 16.64 0.74 -13.00
CA GLY A 46 17.35 0.67 -14.28
C GLY A 46 16.70 1.55 -15.34
N SER A 47 16.23 0.94 -16.44
CA SER A 47 15.51 1.64 -17.51
C SER A 47 13.99 1.76 -17.28
N LYS A 48 13.46 1.04 -16.29
CA LYS A 48 12.02 0.98 -16.01
C LYS A 48 11.61 2.11 -15.07
N LYS A 49 10.68 2.94 -15.53
CA LYS A 49 10.14 4.08 -14.78
C LYS A 49 8.80 3.73 -14.18
N ILE A 50 8.57 4.19 -12.96
CA ILE A 50 7.28 4.08 -12.27
C ILE A 50 6.58 5.42 -12.39
N GLU A 51 5.49 5.44 -13.17
CA GLU A 51 4.69 6.64 -13.36
C GLU A 51 3.76 6.90 -12.17
N ARG A 52 3.57 8.17 -11.81
CA ARG A 52 2.70 8.66 -10.76
C ARG A 52 1.25 8.30 -11.02
N GLN A 53 0.82 8.39 -12.28
CA GLN A 53 -0.54 8.00 -12.67
C GLN A 53 -0.76 6.50 -12.45
N GLU A 54 0.22 5.66 -12.82
CA GLU A 54 0.15 4.21 -12.58
C GLU A 54 0.11 3.92 -11.07
N PHE A 55 0.99 4.54 -10.29
CA PHE A 55 1.00 4.39 -8.83
C PHE A 55 -0.33 4.78 -8.18
N GLN A 56 -0.90 5.92 -8.57
CA GLN A 56 -2.17 6.39 -8.02
C GLN A 56 -3.31 5.42 -8.34
N LEU A 57 -3.32 4.87 -9.56
CA LEU A 57 -4.29 3.84 -9.95
C LEU A 57 -4.15 2.58 -9.09
N ARG A 58 -2.92 2.07 -8.93
CA ARG A 58 -2.62 0.87 -8.12
C ARG A 58 -2.96 1.08 -6.64
N TYR A 59 -2.70 2.27 -6.11
CA TYR A 59 -3.04 2.65 -4.75
C TYR A 59 -4.55 2.62 -4.52
N VAL A 60 -5.32 3.23 -5.42
CA VAL A 60 -6.79 3.23 -5.35
C VAL A 60 -7.34 1.80 -5.47
N GLN A 61 -6.80 0.98 -6.38
CA GLN A 61 -7.20 -0.42 -6.53
C GLN A 61 -6.92 -1.23 -5.24
N THR A 62 -5.71 -1.15 -4.71
CA THR A 62 -5.32 -1.87 -3.49
C THR A 62 -6.15 -1.46 -2.28
N THR A 63 -6.42 -0.16 -2.14
CA THR A 63 -7.25 0.38 -1.05
C THR A 63 -8.69 -0.12 -1.16
N ARG A 64 -9.27 -0.13 -2.37
CA ARG A 64 -10.63 -0.66 -2.60
C ARG A 64 -10.71 -2.16 -2.34
N ASP A 65 -9.70 -2.92 -2.76
CA ASP A 65 -9.63 -4.36 -2.54
C ASP A 65 -9.57 -4.69 -1.05
N LEU A 66 -8.72 -3.97 -0.30
CA LEU A 66 -8.62 -4.14 1.14
C LEU A 66 -9.91 -3.70 1.85
N SER A 67 -10.51 -2.60 1.43
CA SER A 67 -11.81 -2.13 1.95
C SER A 67 -12.89 -3.20 1.79
N ARG A 68 -12.98 -3.86 0.62
CA ARG A 68 -13.92 -4.97 0.38
C ARG A 68 -13.65 -6.18 1.27
N ARG A 69 -12.38 -6.51 1.53
CA ARG A 69 -12.01 -7.63 2.41
C ARG A 69 -12.32 -7.37 3.88
N LEU A 70 -12.14 -6.12 4.32
CA LEU A 70 -12.42 -5.69 5.69
C LEU A 70 -13.91 -5.36 5.93
N GLY A 71 -14.70 -5.20 4.86
CA GLY A 71 -16.10 -4.83 4.95
C GLY A 71 -16.34 -3.38 5.40
N THR A 72 -15.32 -2.53 5.32
CA THR A 72 -15.38 -1.11 5.69
C THR A 72 -14.69 -0.25 4.64
N THR A 73 -15.15 0.99 4.47
CA THR A 73 -14.50 1.96 3.57
C THR A 73 -13.30 2.58 4.27
N LEU A 74 -12.10 2.36 3.75
CA LEU A 74 -10.88 2.98 4.26
C LEU A 74 -10.77 4.43 3.80
N SER A 75 -10.51 5.37 4.73
CA SER A 75 -10.13 6.73 4.38
C SER A 75 -8.68 6.77 3.85
N ALA A 76 -8.27 7.89 3.24
CA ALA A 76 -6.88 8.07 2.80
C ALA A 76 -5.90 8.01 3.98
N THR A 77 -6.30 8.55 5.14
CA THR A 77 -5.53 8.50 6.39
C THR A 77 -5.37 7.07 6.88
N ASP A 78 -6.45 6.28 6.90
CA ASP A 78 -6.39 4.86 7.30
C ASP A 78 -5.48 4.06 6.36
N ALA A 79 -5.61 4.28 5.04
CA ALA A 79 -4.80 3.61 4.04
C ALA A 79 -3.30 3.94 4.18
N ASN A 80 -2.95 5.18 4.54
CA ASN A 80 -1.58 5.57 4.82
C ASN A 80 -1.06 4.96 6.12
N ASN A 81 -1.86 4.96 7.20
CA ASN A 81 -1.50 4.34 8.48
C ASN A 81 -1.29 2.82 8.35
N LEU A 82 -2.03 2.17 7.44
CA LEU A 82 -1.85 0.76 7.11
C LEU A 82 -0.66 0.49 6.16
N GLY A 83 0.05 1.52 5.71
CA GLY A 83 1.22 1.39 4.84
C GLY A 83 0.88 0.95 3.41
N ILE A 84 -0.35 1.17 2.94
CA ILE A 84 -0.79 0.72 1.60
C ILE A 84 0.04 1.38 0.49
N SER A 85 0.34 2.67 0.63
CA SER A 85 1.16 3.41 -0.31
C SER A 85 2.56 2.81 -0.46
N GLN A 86 3.21 2.48 0.65
CA GLN A 86 4.52 1.84 0.67
C GLN A 86 4.48 0.42 0.09
N GLN A 87 3.46 -0.37 0.44
CA GLN A 87 3.26 -1.71 -0.11
C GLN A 87 3.10 -1.68 -1.63
N VAL A 88 2.29 -0.75 -2.15
CA VAL A 88 2.10 -0.57 -3.60
C VAL A 88 3.40 -0.18 -4.28
N LEU A 89 4.15 0.77 -3.71
CA LEU A 89 5.43 1.19 -4.27
C LEU A 89 6.44 0.03 -4.31
N ILE A 90 6.57 -0.73 -3.22
CA ILE A 90 7.47 -1.90 -3.15
C ILE A 90 7.10 -2.93 -4.19
N ASN A 91 5.80 -3.22 -4.37
CA ASN A 91 5.34 -4.16 -5.38
C ASN A 91 5.66 -3.68 -6.81
N MET A 92 5.47 -2.39 -7.08
CA MET A 92 5.81 -1.80 -8.38
C MET A 92 7.32 -1.80 -8.65
N LEU A 93 8.14 -1.50 -7.64
CA LEU A 93 9.60 -1.59 -7.71
C LEU A 93 10.06 -3.03 -7.96
N GLY A 94 9.49 -4.01 -7.25
CA GLY A 94 9.78 -5.43 -7.46
C GLY A 94 9.43 -5.90 -8.87
N GLY A 95 8.25 -5.52 -9.38
CA GLY A 95 7.85 -5.80 -10.76
C GLY A 95 8.76 -5.13 -11.80
N ALA A 96 9.16 -3.88 -11.56
CA ALA A 96 10.09 -3.16 -12.42
C ALA A 96 11.48 -3.83 -12.44
N ALA A 97 11.97 -4.31 -11.30
CA ALA A 97 13.24 -5.03 -11.20
C ALA A 97 13.22 -6.35 -11.98
N ILE A 98 12.14 -7.13 -11.88
CA ILE A 98 11.98 -8.38 -12.63
C ILE A 98 11.92 -8.10 -14.14
N HIS A 99 11.23 -7.03 -14.55
CA HIS A 99 11.12 -6.65 -15.94
C HIS A 99 12.45 -6.17 -16.52
N GLU A 100 13.20 -5.35 -15.78
CA GLU A 100 14.56 -4.94 -16.14
C GLU A 100 15.49 -6.15 -16.28
N ALA A 101 15.43 -7.11 -15.36
CA ALA A 101 16.21 -8.34 -15.46
C ALA A 101 15.81 -9.19 -16.68
N SER A 102 14.52 -9.25 -17.00
CA SER A 102 14.00 -9.99 -18.17
C SER A 102 14.52 -9.38 -19.48
N ASP A 103 14.53 -8.05 -19.59
CA ASP A 103 15.08 -7.32 -20.74
C ASP A 103 16.58 -7.59 -20.91
N GLN A 104 17.35 -7.56 -19.82
CA GLN A 104 18.79 -7.86 -19.84
C GLN A 104 19.10 -9.31 -20.28
N MET A 105 18.18 -10.23 -20.00
CA MET A 105 18.26 -11.63 -20.47
C MET A 105 17.77 -11.81 -21.91
N GLY A 106 17.23 -10.78 -22.55
CA GLY A 106 16.62 -10.86 -23.88
C GLY A 106 15.31 -11.65 -23.90
N LEU A 107 14.62 -11.74 -22.75
CA LEU A 107 13.32 -12.39 -22.65
C LEU A 107 12.22 -11.42 -23.05
N ALA A 108 11.36 -11.84 -23.96
CA ALA A 108 10.19 -11.10 -24.38
C ALA A 108 9.01 -12.04 -24.57
N PHE A 109 7.81 -11.56 -24.28
CA PHE A 109 6.58 -12.27 -24.54
C PHE A 109 5.90 -11.61 -25.75
N GLY A 110 5.68 -12.37 -26.83
CA GLY A 110 5.22 -11.84 -28.11
C GLY A 110 3.74 -11.40 -28.07
N ASP A 111 3.41 -10.37 -28.84
CA ASP A 111 2.06 -9.77 -28.85
C ASP A 111 0.97 -10.77 -29.25
N GLU A 112 1.28 -11.67 -30.19
CA GLU A 112 0.36 -12.75 -30.59
C GLU A 112 0.06 -13.71 -29.45
N ALA A 113 1.04 -13.98 -28.59
CA ALA A 113 0.85 -14.85 -27.43
C ALA A 113 0.00 -14.18 -26.36
N ILE A 114 0.16 -12.85 -26.16
CA ILE A 114 -0.71 -12.07 -25.27
C ILE A 114 -2.13 -12.06 -25.80
N ALA A 115 -2.31 -11.75 -27.09
CA ALA A 115 -3.62 -11.77 -27.72
C ALA A 115 -4.29 -13.14 -27.58
N ALA A 116 -3.56 -14.22 -27.84
CA ALA A 116 -4.05 -15.58 -27.67
C ALA A 116 -4.40 -15.92 -26.20
N ALA A 117 -3.65 -15.39 -25.22
CA ALA A 117 -3.96 -15.56 -23.80
C ALA A 117 -5.24 -14.82 -23.41
N ILE A 118 -5.39 -13.57 -23.84
CA ILE A 118 -6.59 -12.74 -23.61
C ILE A 118 -7.82 -13.39 -24.25
N LEU A 119 -7.72 -13.86 -25.50
CA LEU A 119 -8.82 -14.53 -26.21
C LEU A 119 -9.26 -15.84 -25.54
N LYS A 120 -8.38 -16.48 -24.75
CA LYS A 120 -8.65 -17.72 -24.03
C LYS A 120 -9.12 -17.49 -22.59
N ASP A 121 -9.08 -16.26 -22.09
CA ASP A 121 -9.48 -15.96 -20.72
C ASP A 121 -11.02 -16.07 -20.59
N PRO A 122 -11.53 -16.98 -19.75
CA PRO A 122 -12.97 -17.17 -19.58
C PRO A 122 -13.66 -15.93 -19.00
N ASN A 123 -12.94 -15.02 -18.35
CA ASN A 123 -13.51 -13.76 -17.85
C ASN A 123 -13.93 -12.81 -18.97
N PHE A 124 -13.41 -13.01 -20.19
CA PHE A 124 -13.74 -12.23 -21.37
C PHE A 124 -14.64 -12.99 -22.36
N ALA A 125 -15.14 -14.16 -21.94
CA ALA A 125 -16.06 -14.94 -22.75
C ALA A 125 -17.50 -14.44 -22.61
N GLY A 126 -18.21 -14.37 -23.74
CA GLY A 126 -19.64 -14.09 -23.79
C GLY A 126 -20.48 -15.32 -23.44
N VAL A 127 -21.80 -15.22 -23.64
CA VAL A 127 -22.78 -16.29 -23.33
C VAL A 127 -22.50 -17.58 -24.13
N ASN A 128 -21.85 -17.48 -25.29
CA ASN A 128 -21.42 -18.60 -26.13
C ASN A 128 -20.11 -19.27 -25.65
N GLY A 129 -19.44 -18.74 -24.62
CA GLY A 129 -18.16 -19.27 -24.13
C GLY A 129 -16.95 -18.89 -25.00
N GLU A 130 -17.13 -18.01 -25.99
CA GLU A 130 -16.05 -17.46 -26.81
C GLU A 130 -15.81 -16.00 -26.44
N PHE A 131 -14.63 -15.46 -26.77
CA PHE A 131 -14.28 -14.07 -26.50
C PHE A 131 -15.33 -13.09 -27.04
N ASP A 132 -15.74 -12.14 -26.19
CA ASP A 132 -16.68 -11.08 -26.52
C ASP A 132 -16.07 -9.71 -26.18
N GLU A 133 -15.78 -8.91 -27.22
CA GLU A 133 -15.14 -7.60 -27.09
C GLU A 133 -15.94 -6.59 -26.24
N PRO A 134 -17.29 -6.49 -26.33
CA PRO A 134 -18.10 -5.73 -25.39
C PRO A 134 -17.91 -6.16 -23.94
N THR A 135 -17.94 -7.47 -23.65
CA THR A 135 -17.69 -8.01 -22.31
C THR A 135 -16.30 -7.67 -21.82
N PHE A 136 -15.27 -7.86 -22.65
CA PHE A 136 -13.89 -7.47 -22.35
C PHE A 136 -13.79 -5.99 -21.94
N ARG A 137 -14.34 -5.07 -22.75
CA ARG A 137 -14.34 -3.64 -22.44
C ARG A 137 -15.11 -3.30 -21.17
N ALA A 138 -16.25 -3.96 -20.93
CA ALA A 138 -17.03 -3.76 -19.72
C ALA A 138 -16.26 -4.19 -18.47
N VAL A 139 -15.57 -5.33 -18.51
CA VAL A 139 -14.73 -5.83 -17.42
C VAL A 139 -13.56 -4.89 -17.16
N LEU A 140 -12.87 -4.40 -18.20
CA LEU A 140 -11.79 -3.43 -18.03
C LEU A 140 -12.30 -2.13 -17.40
N ALA A 141 -13.42 -1.59 -17.90
CA ALA A 141 -14.03 -0.38 -17.37
C ALA A 141 -14.43 -0.52 -15.90
N GLN A 142 -14.99 -1.67 -15.50
CA GLN A 142 -15.36 -1.97 -14.12
C GLN A 142 -14.13 -1.97 -13.19
N ASN A 143 -12.97 -2.37 -13.69
CA ASN A 143 -11.71 -2.40 -12.94
C ASN A 143 -10.89 -1.10 -13.07
N GLY A 144 -11.42 -0.09 -13.79
CA GLY A 144 -10.73 1.17 -14.05
C GLY A 144 -9.48 1.02 -14.93
N LEU A 145 -9.43 -0.03 -15.75
CA LEU A 145 -8.34 -0.32 -16.66
C LEU A 145 -8.69 0.14 -18.08
N ASN A 146 -7.66 0.50 -18.84
CA ASN A 146 -7.77 0.61 -20.30
C ASN A 146 -7.03 -0.56 -20.96
N GLU A 147 -7.32 -0.80 -22.23
CA GLU A 147 -6.75 -1.93 -22.97
C GLU A 147 -5.22 -1.91 -23.01
N LYS A 148 -4.61 -0.75 -23.27
CA LYS A 148 -3.15 -0.61 -23.32
C LYS A 148 -2.49 -1.03 -22.01
N LEU A 149 -3.00 -0.53 -20.89
CA LEU A 149 -2.50 -0.84 -19.55
C LEU A 149 -2.71 -2.31 -19.21
N PHE A 150 -3.87 -2.87 -19.58
CA PHE A 150 -4.15 -4.28 -19.37
C PHE A 150 -3.20 -5.19 -20.15
N VAL A 151 -2.92 -4.87 -21.42
CA VAL A 151 -1.96 -5.62 -22.26
C VAL A 151 -0.54 -5.55 -21.68
N GLU A 152 -0.12 -4.38 -21.21
CA GLU A 152 1.16 -4.21 -20.48
C GLU A 152 1.21 -5.06 -19.20
N ASP A 153 0.13 -5.08 -18.43
CA ASP A 153 0.03 -5.90 -17.22
C ASP A 153 0.12 -7.39 -17.53
N GLN A 154 -0.57 -7.85 -18.58
CA GLN A 154 -0.48 -9.23 -19.05
C GLN A 154 0.94 -9.58 -19.50
N ARG A 155 1.63 -8.66 -20.21
CA ARG A 155 3.02 -8.86 -20.60
C ARG A 155 3.93 -9.04 -19.38
N ARG A 156 3.82 -8.14 -18.40
CA ARG A 156 4.62 -8.19 -17.16
C ARG A 156 4.33 -9.46 -16.37
N PHE A 157 3.06 -9.85 -16.27
CA PHE A 157 2.63 -11.07 -15.59
C PHE A 157 3.21 -12.32 -16.24
N HIS A 158 3.06 -12.47 -17.56
CA HIS A 158 3.56 -13.66 -18.26
C HIS A 158 5.09 -13.75 -18.27
N LEU A 159 5.80 -12.63 -18.41
CA LEU A 159 7.27 -12.61 -18.26
C LEU A 159 7.71 -13.03 -16.85
N THR A 160 7.06 -12.49 -15.83
CA THR A 160 7.35 -12.83 -14.42
C THR A 160 7.10 -14.31 -14.15
N ASN A 161 5.97 -14.84 -14.64
CA ASN A 161 5.64 -16.25 -14.51
C ASN A 161 6.64 -17.14 -15.24
N GLN A 162 7.01 -16.79 -16.47
CA GLN A 162 8.00 -17.54 -17.24
C GLN A 162 9.35 -17.62 -16.50
N LEU A 163 9.79 -16.51 -15.89
CA LEU A 163 11.02 -16.50 -15.09
C LEU A 163 10.89 -17.34 -13.81
N THR A 164 9.74 -17.25 -13.15
CA THR A 164 9.47 -17.96 -11.89
C THR A 164 9.36 -19.46 -12.12
N GLU A 165 8.60 -19.89 -13.12
CA GLU A 165 8.46 -21.29 -13.53
C GLU A 165 9.82 -21.88 -13.95
N ALA A 166 10.59 -21.15 -14.77
CA ALA A 166 11.93 -21.59 -15.17
C ALA A 166 12.89 -21.78 -13.97
N SER A 167 12.69 -21.01 -12.90
CA SER A 167 13.49 -21.08 -11.67
C SER A 167 13.04 -22.20 -10.73
N ILE A 168 11.73 -22.42 -10.60
CA ILE A 168 11.14 -23.40 -9.67
C ILE A 168 11.14 -24.82 -10.26
N ASP A 169 10.81 -25.01 -11.54
CA ASP A 169 10.70 -26.35 -12.15
C ASP A 169 12.02 -27.12 -12.20
N ARG A 170 13.15 -26.41 -12.06
CA ARG A 170 14.49 -27.00 -11.97
C ARG A 170 15.05 -27.10 -10.55
N ALA A 171 14.29 -26.72 -9.53
CA ALA A 171 14.73 -26.87 -8.16
C ALA A 171 14.79 -28.36 -7.79
N LEU A 172 15.99 -28.92 -7.76
CA LEU A 172 16.25 -30.27 -7.26
C LEU A 172 16.04 -30.28 -5.74
N VAL A 173 14.83 -30.53 -5.28
CA VAL A 173 14.55 -30.70 -3.85
C VAL A 173 15.13 -32.04 -3.39
N PRO A 174 16.01 -32.07 -2.37
CA PRO A 174 16.57 -33.31 -1.85
C PRO A 174 15.47 -34.28 -1.40
N LYS A 175 15.59 -35.56 -1.79
CA LYS A 175 14.62 -36.62 -1.43
C LYS A 175 14.36 -36.71 0.07
N LEU A 176 15.36 -36.41 0.90
CA LEU A 176 15.22 -36.44 2.35
C LEU A 176 14.13 -35.47 2.86
N LEU A 177 14.02 -34.29 2.27
CA LEU A 177 13.02 -33.28 2.66
C LEU A 177 11.62 -33.69 2.20
N THR A 178 11.50 -34.20 0.97
CA THR A 178 10.20 -34.62 0.41
C THR A 178 9.67 -35.88 1.09
N GLU A 179 10.51 -36.87 1.38
CA GLU A 179 10.10 -38.09 2.09
C GLU A 179 9.59 -37.80 3.50
N GLY A 180 10.24 -36.89 4.24
CA GLY A 180 9.78 -36.49 5.57
C GLY A 180 8.40 -35.86 5.54
N LEU A 181 8.18 -34.94 4.59
CA LEU A 181 6.90 -34.27 4.37
C LEU A 181 5.79 -35.28 4.00
N TYR A 182 6.07 -36.16 3.03
CA TYR A 182 5.12 -37.17 2.59
C TYR A 182 4.79 -38.17 3.69
N LYS A 183 5.78 -38.64 4.45
CA LYS A 183 5.56 -39.52 5.60
C LYS A 183 4.67 -38.86 6.64
N HIS A 184 4.85 -37.57 6.91
CA HIS A 184 4.04 -36.82 7.85
C HIS A 184 2.60 -36.61 7.34
N PHE A 185 2.44 -36.09 6.13
CA PHE A 185 1.11 -35.79 5.56
C PHE A 185 0.27 -37.04 5.30
N LEU A 186 0.92 -38.16 4.97
CA LEU A 186 0.25 -39.44 4.72
C LEU A 186 0.26 -40.35 5.96
N GLU A 187 0.71 -39.86 7.12
CA GLU A 187 0.71 -40.63 8.35
C GLU A 187 -0.72 -40.94 8.78
N ARG A 188 -1.09 -42.23 8.77
CA ARG A 188 -2.38 -42.69 9.32
C ARG A 188 -2.12 -43.40 10.63
N ARG A 189 -2.66 -42.85 11.71
CA ARG A 189 -2.64 -43.48 13.04
C ARG A 189 -3.99 -44.15 13.27
N VAL A 190 -3.96 -45.47 13.40
CA VAL A 190 -5.12 -46.27 13.79
C VAL A 190 -4.85 -46.79 15.19
N ALA A 191 -5.67 -46.39 16.15
CA ALA A 191 -5.60 -46.87 17.52
C ALA A 191 -6.89 -47.62 17.86
N ASN A 192 -6.75 -48.87 18.29
CA ASN A 192 -7.81 -49.56 18.99
C ASN A 192 -7.60 -49.30 20.48
N TYR A 193 -8.61 -48.76 21.14
CA TYR A 193 -8.57 -48.54 22.57
C TYR A 193 -9.75 -49.22 23.24
N MET A 194 -9.53 -49.62 24.47
CA MET A 194 -10.55 -50.10 25.38
C MET A 194 -10.48 -49.21 26.60
N ILE A 195 -11.61 -48.60 26.97
CA ILE A 195 -11.71 -47.81 28.20
C ILE A 195 -12.12 -48.79 29.30
N LEU A 196 -11.21 -49.03 30.24
CA LEU A 196 -11.50 -49.72 31.48
C LEU A 196 -11.83 -48.66 32.53
N THR A 197 -13.03 -48.72 33.08
CA THR A 197 -13.45 -47.83 34.16
C THR A 197 -13.44 -48.61 35.48
N LEU A 198 -12.99 -47.98 36.57
CA LEU A 198 -12.75 -48.63 37.88
C LEU A 198 -14.04 -49.20 38.49
N ASP A 199 -15.20 -48.70 38.06
CA ASP A 199 -16.54 -49.19 38.35
C ASP A 199 -16.87 -50.56 37.72
N GLN A 200 -16.07 -51.03 36.75
CA GLN A 200 -16.20 -52.35 36.14
C GLN A 200 -15.24 -53.39 36.73
N THR A 201 -14.42 -52.99 37.70
CA THR A 201 -13.50 -53.86 38.42
C THR A 201 -13.93 -54.01 39.86
N ASP A 202 -13.81 -55.23 40.40
CA ASP A 202 -13.99 -55.45 41.84
C ASP A 202 -13.03 -54.57 42.62
N GLU A 203 -13.43 -54.14 43.82
CA GLU A 203 -12.62 -53.31 44.72
C GLU A 203 -11.30 -54.03 45.03
N THR A 204 -10.24 -53.67 44.29
CA THR A 204 -8.90 -54.21 44.53
C THR A 204 -8.42 -53.61 45.83
N GLY A 205 -8.35 -54.42 46.89
CA GLY A 205 -7.87 -54.01 48.21
C GLY A 205 -6.46 -53.41 48.17
N GLU A 206 -5.99 -52.89 49.31
CA GLU A 206 -4.64 -52.34 49.40
C GLU A 206 -3.58 -53.42 49.12
N PRO A 207 -2.55 -53.12 48.31
CA PRO A 207 -1.51 -54.08 47.98
C PRO A 207 -0.70 -54.44 49.23
N THR A 208 -0.29 -55.71 49.29
CA THR A 208 0.56 -56.21 50.38
C THR A 208 2.01 -55.74 50.23
N ASP A 209 2.78 -55.73 51.32
CA ASP A 209 4.19 -55.31 51.31
C ASP A 209 5.05 -56.14 50.33
N GLU A 210 4.77 -57.44 50.19
CA GLU A 210 5.47 -58.33 49.23
C GLU A 210 5.16 -57.99 47.77
N GLU A 211 3.92 -57.59 47.47
CA GLU A 211 3.52 -57.13 46.13
C GLU A 211 4.17 -55.77 45.79
N LEU A 212 4.26 -54.88 46.77
CA LEU A 212 4.95 -53.60 46.63
C LEU A 212 6.46 -53.78 46.40
N GLU A 213 7.10 -54.70 47.12
CA GLU A 213 8.52 -55.00 46.94
C GLU A 213 8.80 -55.63 45.57
N THR A 214 7.93 -56.54 45.11
CA THR A 214 8.00 -57.13 43.77
C THR A 214 7.82 -56.07 42.69
N PHE A 215 6.79 -55.23 42.79
CA PHE A 215 6.54 -54.14 41.84
C PHE A 215 7.68 -53.12 41.79
N PHE A 216 8.23 -52.76 42.95
CA PHE A 216 9.40 -51.88 43.02
C PHE A 216 10.60 -52.51 42.30
N ASN A 217 10.87 -53.79 42.52
CA ASN A 217 11.99 -54.51 41.92
C ASN A 217 11.85 -54.67 40.40
N GLU A 218 10.64 -54.94 39.90
CA GLU A 218 10.37 -55.05 38.45
C GLU A 218 10.39 -53.68 37.75
N THR A 219 10.06 -52.61 38.48
CA THR A 219 9.87 -51.27 37.91
C THR A 219 10.88 -50.24 38.41
N ARG A 220 12.07 -50.67 38.86
CA ARG A 220 13.09 -49.79 39.48
C ARG A 220 13.45 -48.56 38.66
N LEU A 221 13.44 -48.66 37.33
CA LEU A 221 13.74 -47.54 36.43
C LEU A 221 12.73 -46.39 36.52
N ARG A 222 11.48 -46.64 36.92
CA ARG A 222 10.48 -45.58 37.16
C ARG A 222 10.74 -44.79 38.44
N PHE A 223 11.41 -45.41 39.41
CA PHE A 223 11.82 -44.80 40.66
C PHE A 223 13.27 -44.31 40.63
N ALA A 224 13.96 -44.50 39.49
CA ALA A 224 15.29 -43.97 39.27
C ALA A 224 15.21 -42.48 38.94
N GLN A 225 16.26 -41.74 39.32
CA GLN A 225 16.37 -40.33 38.94
C GLN A 225 16.46 -40.22 37.40
N PRO A 226 15.71 -39.30 36.77
CA PRO A 226 15.75 -39.12 35.33
C PRO A 226 17.18 -38.90 34.82
N GLU A 227 17.51 -39.47 33.67
CA GLU A 227 18.83 -39.30 33.07
C GLU A 227 19.04 -37.84 32.67
N THR A 228 20.05 -37.18 33.25
CA THR A 228 20.46 -35.83 32.88
C THR A 228 21.61 -35.88 31.87
N ARG A 229 21.53 -35.11 30.79
CA ARG A 229 22.62 -34.93 29.83
C ARG A 229 23.04 -33.46 29.76
N SER A 230 24.34 -33.21 29.62
CA SER A 230 24.88 -31.88 29.35
C SER A 230 25.04 -31.64 27.85
N GLY A 231 24.69 -30.44 27.38
CA GLY A 231 24.91 -30.01 26.01
C GLY A 231 25.10 -28.49 25.92
N HIS A 232 25.63 -28.02 24.80
CA HIS A 232 25.74 -26.60 24.49
C HIS A 232 24.73 -26.24 23.40
N ALA A 233 24.02 -25.13 23.57
CA ALA A 233 23.10 -24.59 22.58
C ALA A 233 23.48 -23.15 22.26
N LEU A 234 23.47 -22.81 20.96
CA LEU A 234 23.56 -21.44 20.50
C LEU A 234 22.15 -20.95 20.17
N VAL A 235 21.63 -20.02 20.96
CA VAL A 235 20.33 -19.40 20.73
C VAL A 235 20.55 -18.13 19.92
N VAL A 236 20.14 -18.15 18.65
CA VAL A 236 20.16 -16.98 17.77
C VAL A 236 18.77 -16.34 17.81
N SER A 237 18.68 -15.09 18.25
CA SER A 237 17.44 -14.32 18.22
C SER A 237 17.69 -12.89 17.76
N PRO A 238 16.70 -12.22 17.15
CA PRO A 238 16.83 -10.81 16.77
C PRO A 238 17.19 -9.90 17.95
N ALA A 239 16.66 -10.16 19.14
CA ALA A 239 17.01 -9.41 20.36
C ALA A 239 18.51 -9.52 20.69
N ARG A 240 19.08 -10.73 20.58
CA ARG A 240 20.52 -10.96 20.80
C ARG A 240 21.40 -10.27 19.76
N PHE A 241 20.89 -10.14 18.54
CA PHE A 241 21.59 -9.44 17.46
C PHE A 241 21.49 -7.91 17.65
N ALA A 242 20.35 -7.41 18.10
CA ALA A 242 20.15 -6.00 18.41
C ALA A 242 21.10 -5.50 19.51
N GLU A 243 21.42 -6.32 20.51
CA GLU A 243 22.43 -6.01 21.55
C GLU A 243 23.84 -5.79 20.98
N LEU A 244 24.15 -6.33 19.78
CA LEU A 244 25.45 -6.18 19.13
C LEU A 244 25.52 -4.93 18.23
N ILE A 245 24.40 -4.28 17.97
CA ILE A 245 24.34 -3.07 17.15
C ILE A 245 24.61 -1.88 18.06
N SER A 246 25.76 -1.24 17.87
CA SER A 246 26.07 0.06 18.47
C SER A 246 25.72 1.14 17.45
N ILE A 247 24.67 1.92 17.72
CA ILE A 247 24.32 3.10 16.92
C ILE A 247 25.10 4.28 17.49
N ASP A 248 25.82 5.01 16.65
CA ASP A 248 26.52 6.20 17.07
C ASP A 248 25.56 7.38 17.27
N ARG A 249 26.01 8.35 18.07
CA ARG A 249 25.20 9.52 18.41
C ARG A 249 24.87 10.40 17.21
N ALA A 250 25.76 10.47 16.21
CA ALA A 250 25.55 11.33 15.06
C ALA A 250 24.40 10.79 14.18
N THR A 251 24.33 9.47 13.98
CA THR A 251 23.19 8.83 13.29
C THR A 251 21.88 9.01 14.05
N LEU A 252 21.90 8.95 15.39
CA LEU A 252 20.69 9.22 16.19
C LEU A 252 20.23 10.67 16.07
N GLU A 253 21.16 11.63 16.07
CA GLU A 253 20.84 13.06 15.90
C GLU A 253 20.32 13.35 14.49
N GLU A 254 20.91 12.76 13.44
CA GLU A 254 20.43 12.89 12.06
C GLU A 254 19.00 12.34 11.90
N GLU A 255 18.73 11.13 12.41
CA GLU A 255 17.41 10.51 12.35
C GLU A 255 16.37 11.29 13.16
N TYR A 256 16.76 11.82 14.33
CA TYR A 256 15.90 12.66 15.15
C TYR A 256 15.51 13.96 14.45
N GLU A 257 16.46 14.64 13.79
CA GLU A 257 16.17 15.85 13.02
C GLU A 257 15.26 15.55 11.82
N LEU A 258 15.46 14.41 11.14
CA LEU A 258 14.59 13.98 10.04
C LEU A 258 13.16 13.65 10.49
N SER A 259 13.02 13.11 11.70
CA SER A 259 11.73 12.67 12.27
C SER A 259 11.15 13.64 13.30
N MET A 260 11.63 14.88 13.35
CA MET A 260 11.25 15.86 14.38
C MET A 260 9.75 16.18 14.39
N SER A 261 9.06 16.03 13.25
CA SER A 261 7.60 16.14 13.14
C SER A 261 6.85 15.12 13.99
N ASP A 262 7.43 13.93 14.19
CA ASP A 262 6.77 12.81 14.85
C ASP A 262 6.93 12.88 16.38
N PHE A 263 7.88 13.69 16.84
CA PHE A 263 8.20 13.90 18.26
C PHE A 263 7.77 15.27 18.80
N THR A 264 7.18 16.11 17.95
CA THR A 264 6.63 17.41 18.37
C THR A 264 5.11 17.35 18.38
N VAL A 265 4.51 17.87 19.46
CA VAL A 265 3.06 18.11 19.51
C VAL A 265 2.84 19.52 18.99
N ALA A 266 2.13 19.65 17.87
CA ALA A 266 1.80 20.95 17.30
C ALA A 266 0.94 21.77 18.29
N GLU A 267 1.16 23.08 18.34
CA GLU A 267 0.29 23.98 19.10
C GLU A 267 -1.12 23.97 18.50
N THR A 268 -2.11 23.59 19.30
CA THR A 268 -3.52 23.67 18.93
C THR A 268 -4.17 24.92 19.52
N ARG A 269 -5.11 25.52 18.77
CA ARG A 269 -5.96 26.61 19.26
C ARG A 269 -7.42 26.26 19.03
N LYS A 270 -8.29 26.67 19.95
CA LYS A 270 -9.73 26.62 19.73
C LYS A 270 -10.14 27.79 18.84
N VAL A 271 -10.78 27.48 17.71
CA VAL A 271 -11.13 28.47 16.69
C VAL A 271 -12.64 28.42 16.44
N ASP A 272 -13.29 29.58 16.61
CA ASP A 272 -14.66 29.79 16.13
C ASP A 272 -14.63 30.58 14.82
N GLN A 273 -15.29 30.07 13.78
CA GLN A 273 -15.43 30.71 12.47
C GLN A 273 -16.90 31.00 12.15
N LEU A 274 -17.20 32.29 11.92
CA LEU A 274 -18.49 32.72 11.39
C LEU A 274 -18.38 32.91 9.88
N VAL A 275 -19.06 32.07 9.10
CA VAL A 275 -19.09 32.18 7.62
C VAL A 275 -20.22 33.11 7.19
N LEU A 276 -19.90 34.17 6.44
CA LEU A 276 -20.88 35.17 5.99
C LEU A 276 -21.04 35.10 4.46
N ALA A 277 -22.24 35.39 3.97
CA ALA A 277 -22.58 35.23 2.54
C ALA A 277 -22.08 36.39 1.67
N ASP A 278 -21.90 37.59 2.23
CA ASP A 278 -21.49 38.78 1.48
C ASP A 278 -20.56 39.72 2.27
N ASP A 279 -19.85 40.57 1.53
CA ASP A 279 -18.88 41.52 2.07
C ASP A 279 -19.54 42.64 2.90
N THR A 280 -20.82 42.92 2.65
CA THR A 280 -21.59 43.95 3.37
C THR A 280 -21.90 43.50 4.80
N ASP A 281 -22.27 42.24 4.99
CA ASP A 281 -22.45 41.63 6.29
C ASP A 281 -21.12 41.48 7.03
N ALA A 282 -20.04 41.15 6.32
CA ALA A 282 -18.70 41.12 6.91
C ALA A 282 -18.24 42.50 7.42
N ALA A 283 -18.61 43.59 6.72
CA ALA A 283 -18.32 44.96 7.19
C ALA A 283 -19.14 45.31 8.45
N ARG A 284 -20.44 44.99 8.46
CA ARG A 284 -21.33 45.21 9.61
C ARG A 284 -20.87 44.43 10.86
N VAL A 285 -20.50 43.16 10.68
CA VAL A 285 -20.01 42.31 11.78
C VAL A 285 -18.67 42.83 12.32
N ARG A 286 -17.76 43.29 11.47
CA ARG A 286 -16.50 43.93 11.91
C ARG A 286 -16.76 45.18 12.74
N GLU A 287 -17.71 46.01 12.35
CA GLU A 287 -18.10 47.21 13.12
C GLU A 287 -18.74 46.85 14.46
N GLN A 288 -19.63 45.87 14.51
CA GLN A 288 -20.23 45.37 15.76
C GLN A 288 -19.17 44.81 16.71
N LYS A 289 -18.20 44.04 16.20
CA LYS A 289 -17.09 43.51 16.99
C LYS A 289 -16.18 44.63 17.52
N ALA A 290 -15.88 45.64 16.70
CA ALA A 290 -15.10 46.81 17.11
C ALA A 290 -15.81 47.65 18.19
N ASN A 291 -17.14 47.68 18.16
CA ASN A 291 -17.98 48.34 19.17
C ASN A 291 -18.21 47.50 20.44
N GLY A 292 -17.54 46.33 20.56
CA GLY A 292 -17.54 45.53 21.78
C GLY A 292 -18.73 44.57 21.94
N VAL A 293 -19.52 44.34 20.89
CA VAL A 293 -20.59 43.33 20.91
C VAL A 293 -19.98 41.94 21.05
N SER A 294 -20.59 41.08 21.86
CA SER A 294 -20.07 39.73 22.11
C SER A 294 -20.16 38.87 20.85
N PHE A 295 -19.26 37.89 20.71
CA PHE A 295 -19.28 37.00 19.53
C PHE A 295 -20.58 36.18 19.46
N VAL A 296 -21.11 35.76 20.60
CA VAL A 296 -22.38 35.02 20.71
C VAL A 296 -23.53 35.82 20.11
N GLU A 297 -23.67 37.09 20.49
CA GLU A 297 -24.72 37.97 19.97
C GLU A 297 -24.57 38.24 18.47
N ILE A 298 -23.33 38.29 17.97
CA ILE A 298 -23.04 38.45 16.54
C ILE A 298 -23.47 37.21 15.76
N VAL A 299 -23.15 36.00 16.26
CA VAL A 299 -23.53 34.72 15.66
C VAL A 299 -25.05 34.57 15.59
N ASP A 300 -25.75 34.90 16.68
CA ASP A 300 -27.21 34.89 16.75
C ASP A 300 -27.82 35.90 15.74
N SER A 301 -27.24 37.10 15.63
CA SER A 301 -27.70 38.13 14.69
C SER A 301 -27.47 37.76 13.22
N ALA A 302 -26.51 36.86 12.94
CA ALA A 302 -26.22 36.31 11.63
C ALA A 302 -27.06 35.05 11.31
N GLY A 303 -27.95 34.64 12.22
CA GLY A 303 -28.81 33.47 12.04
C GLY A 303 -28.07 32.14 12.12
N GLN A 304 -26.90 32.11 12.76
CA GLN A 304 -26.11 30.89 12.99
C GLN A 304 -26.13 30.53 14.48
N THR A 305 -25.62 29.33 14.80
CA THR A 305 -25.49 28.83 16.17
C THR A 305 -24.02 28.66 16.51
N LEU A 306 -23.67 28.75 17.80
CA LEU A 306 -22.29 28.54 18.26
C LEU A 306 -21.73 27.17 17.84
N GLU A 307 -22.57 26.14 17.83
CA GLU A 307 -22.20 24.79 17.39
C GLU A 307 -21.83 24.74 15.90
N ASN A 308 -22.44 25.58 15.06
CA ASN A 308 -22.13 25.66 13.63
C ASN A 308 -20.91 26.54 13.33
N THR A 309 -20.39 27.26 14.34
CA THR A 309 -19.20 28.10 14.21
C THR A 309 -17.96 27.50 14.87
N ASP A 310 -18.09 26.47 15.70
CA ASP A 310 -16.99 25.81 16.39
C ASP A 310 -16.21 24.91 15.42
N LEU A 311 -14.96 25.26 15.12
CA LEU A 311 -14.05 24.42 14.33
C LEU A 311 -13.23 23.45 15.21
N GLY A 312 -13.41 23.50 16.53
CA GLY A 312 -12.68 22.69 17.49
C GLY A 312 -11.23 23.13 17.65
N GLU A 313 -10.38 22.16 18.00
CA GLU A 313 -8.93 22.38 18.13
C GLU A 313 -8.27 22.26 16.75
N VAL A 314 -7.65 23.35 16.31
CA VAL A 314 -7.00 23.46 15.00
C VAL A 314 -5.50 23.66 15.20
N GLU A 315 -4.69 22.87 14.50
CA GLU A 315 -3.24 23.03 14.47
C GLU A 315 -2.83 24.24 13.63
N ARG A 316 -1.68 24.83 13.94
CA ARG A 316 -1.15 25.98 13.20
C ARG A 316 -1.09 25.78 11.68
N GLY A 317 -0.78 24.57 11.22
CA GLY A 317 -0.69 24.22 9.80
C GLY A 317 -2.04 24.19 9.07
N ASP A 318 -3.12 23.95 9.81
CA ASP A 318 -4.48 23.81 9.28
C ASP A 318 -5.29 25.11 9.39
N MET A 319 -4.67 26.20 9.85
CA MET A 319 -5.31 27.51 9.94
C MET A 319 -5.54 28.11 8.54
N ILE A 320 -6.75 28.63 8.34
CA ILE A 320 -7.24 29.14 7.04
C ILE A 320 -6.49 30.40 6.56
N SER A 321 -5.78 31.10 7.44
CA SER A 321 -4.95 32.27 7.10
C SER A 321 -3.63 32.26 7.88
N ALA A 322 -2.55 32.62 7.19
CA ALA A 322 -1.23 32.83 7.80
C ALA A 322 -1.22 33.98 8.82
N ASP A 323 -2.13 34.96 8.69
CA ASP A 323 -2.26 36.06 9.65
C ASP A 323 -2.93 35.61 10.98
N LEU A 324 -3.60 34.45 10.96
CA LEU A 324 -4.24 33.84 12.14
C LEU A 324 -3.33 32.79 12.83
N ALA A 325 -2.24 32.38 12.17
CA ALA A 325 -1.36 31.26 12.54
C ALA A 325 -0.11 31.64 13.34
#